data_AF-A0A1X0RRN1-F1
#
_entry.id   AF-A0A1X0RRN1-F1
#
_cell.length_a   1.000
_cell.length_b   1.000
_cell.length_c   1.000
_cell.angle_alpha   90.00
_cell.angle_beta   90.00
_cell.angle_gamma   90.00
#
_symmetry.space_group_name_H-M   'P 1'
#
loop_
_entity.id
_entity.type
_entity.pdbx_description
1 polymer ?
#
loop_
_entity_poly.entity_id
_entity_poly.type
_entity_poly.pdbx_seq_one_letter_code
_entity_poly.pdbx_strand_id
1 'polypeptide(L)'
;MAVDTNRSCPPVPIWIELSKAQEQVERDNNNHPPLTSGSSDTDYTIITAASSIRTSLSLRDKREIIQQYEQRPEKTPDIASEMEKWYAMTDRYGFLNTQQTESDSILLKEKEIERAEKWAAMSHRILIDGETAYTFSYSSKLRRRVYKGIPDCWRRDVWYYLVTDGLRSAKEDYAYKKSYQELLLKESPHERQIDLDIPRTLRDHIMFKQRYGSGQRALFNVLRAFSNYDEEVGYCQGMTNIVATILMYCDEEVI
;
A
#
# COMPACT_ATOMS: atom_id res chain seq x y z
N MET A 1 -28.41 39.42 -9.78
CA MET A 1 -28.21 38.35 -8.78
C MET A 1 -27.18 37.41 -9.35
N ALA A 2 -25.99 37.32 -8.76
CA ALA A 2 -24.94 36.41 -9.21
C ALA A 2 -25.21 35.00 -8.65
N VAL A 3 -25.01 33.98 -9.48
CA VAL A 3 -25.06 32.58 -9.06
C VAL A 3 -23.63 32.13 -8.86
N ASP A 4 -23.27 31.79 -7.62
CA ASP A 4 -21.91 31.39 -7.27
C ASP A 4 -21.63 29.97 -7.80
N THR A 5 -20.61 29.83 -8.64
CA THR A 5 -20.28 28.59 -9.36
C THR A 5 -18.97 28.00 -8.89
N ASN A 6 -18.91 27.63 -7.61
CA ASN A 6 -17.71 27.03 -7.03
C ASN A 6 -17.61 25.54 -7.40
N ARG A 7 -17.17 25.26 -8.64
CA ARG A 7 -16.79 23.93 -9.12
C ARG A 7 -15.31 23.68 -8.82
N SER A 8 -15.00 23.17 -7.64
CA SER A 8 -13.65 22.74 -7.27
C SER A 8 -13.26 21.45 -8.01
N CYS A 9 -11.98 21.33 -8.39
CA CYS A 9 -11.38 20.15 -9.02
C CYS A 9 -11.57 18.84 -8.22
N PRO A 10 -11.40 17.66 -8.86
CA PRO A 10 -11.24 16.42 -8.12
C PRO A 10 -10.09 16.54 -7.10
N PRO A 11 -10.21 15.94 -5.91
CA PRO A 11 -9.15 16.00 -4.91
C PRO A 11 -7.91 15.30 -5.46
N VAL A 12 -6.77 15.97 -5.33
CA VAL A 12 -5.46 15.37 -5.55
C VAL A 12 -5.30 14.23 -4.53
N PRO A 13 -4.86 13.02 -4.92
CA PRO A 13 -4.64 11.94 -3.96
C PRO A 13 -3.69 12.35 -2.81
N ILE A 14 -4.04 11.96 -1.58
CA ILE A 14 -3.45 12.47 -0.33
C ILE A 14 -1.92 12.28 -0.27
N TRP A 15 -1.40 11.22 -0.88
CA TRP A 15 0.05 10.97 -0.99
C TRP A 15 0.84 12.05 -1.74
N ILE A 16 0.19 12.91 -2.55
CA ILE A 16 0.83 14.04 -3.26
C ILE A 16 1.00 15.28 -2.35
N GLU A 17 0.24 15.39 -1.26
CA GLU A 17 0.47 16.43 -0.24
C GLU A 17 1.53 15.98 0.77
N LEU A 18 1.55 14.69 1.12
CA LEU A 18 2.54 14.12 2.06
C LEU A 18 3.98 14.19 1.55
N SER A 19 4.22 14.03 0.24
CA SER A 19 5.58 14.13 -0.33
C SER A 19 6.23 15.50 -0.11
N LYS A 20 5.43 16.57 -0.12
CA LYS A 20 5.89 17.96 0.05
C LYS A 20 6.26 18.30 1.50
N ALA A 21 5.80 17.50 2.48
CA ALA A 21 6.14 17.71 3.89
C ALA A 21 7.53 17.14 4.25
N GLN A 22 8.00 16.10 3.56
CA GLN A 22 9.28 15.44 3.85
C GLN A 22 10.50 16.24 3.34
N GLU A 23 10.38 16.96 2.23
CA GLU A 23 11.47 17.79 1.64
C GLU A 23 11.94 18.97 2.53
N GLN A 24 11.19 19.29 3.58
CA GLN A 24 11.54 20.37 4.52
C GLN A 24 12.42 19.89 5.68
N VAL A 25 12.46 18.59 5.98
CA VAL A 25 13.17 18.02 7.15
C VAL A 25 14.58 17.52 6.81
N GLU A 26 14.80 17.06 5.57
CA GLU A 26 16.04 16.38 5.16
C GLU A 26 17.22 17.33 4.84
N ARG A 27 17.09 18.63 5.09
CA ARG A 27 18.11 19.65 4.77
C ARG A 27 19.19 19.88 5.83
N ASP A 28 19.00 19.40 7.06
CA ASP A 28 19.73 19.91 8.23
C ASP A 28 20.80 18.97 8.84
N ASN A 29 21.15 17.83 8.24
CA ASN A 29 22.24 16.98 8.75
C ASN A 29 23.04 16.23 7.66
N ASN A 30 24.30 16.64 7.44
CA ASN A 30 25.30 15.83 6.74
C ASN A 30 26.75 16.26 7.08
N ASN A 31 27.52 15.35 7.68
CA ASN A 31 29.00 15.33 7.90
C ASN A 31 29.30 14.13 8.86
N HIS A 32 30.36 13.31 8.79
CA HIS A 32 31.58 13.27 7.95
C HIS A 32 32.14 11.78 7.89
N PRO A 33 33.42 11.40 7.62
CA PRO A 33 33.76 10.22 6.77
C PRO A 33 34.49 9.01 7.49
N PRO A 34 34.97 7.95 6.79
CA PRO A 34 35.32 6.62 7.35
C PRO A 34 36.84 6.32 7.52
N LEU A 35 37.23 5.13 8.03
CA LEU A 35 38.56 4.44 7.93
C LEU A 35 38.49 3.02 8.61
N THR A 36 38.65 1.86 7.92
CA THR A 36 39.83 0.95 7.72
C THR A 36 39.99 -0.29 8.65
N SER A 37 40.87 -1.23 8.23
CA SER A 37 40.89 -2.69 8.50
C SER A 37 41.96 -3.23 9.48
N GLY A 38 41.83 -4.49 9.92
CA GLY A 38 42.85 -5.26 10.69
C GLY A 38 42.44 -6.74 10.94
N SER A 39 43.39 -7.64 11.30
CA SER A 39 43.25 -9.13 11.31
C SER A 39 44.14 -9.78 12.41
N SER A 40 44.28 -11.11 12.65
CA SER A 40 43.85 -12.36 11.95
C SER A 40 43.75 -13.59 12.90
N ASP A 41 43.25 -14.73 12.38
CA ASP A 41 43.53 -16.16 12.75
C ASP A 41 43.11 -16.70 14.16
N THR A 42 42.80 -17.99 14.41
CA THR A 42 42.76 -19.21 13.57
C THR A 42 41.68 -20.25 14.01
N ASP A 43 41.56 -21.33 13.25
CA ASP A 43 40.47 -22.32 13.06
C ASP A 43 39.85 -23.17 14.18
N TYR A 44 38.55 -23.48 13.95
CA TYR A 44 37.91 -24.81 14.10
C TYR A 44 36.74 -24.93 13.07
N THR A 45 37.06 -24.93 11.77
CA THR A 45 36.24 -24.20 10.76
C THR A 45 35.77 -25.03 9.54
N ILE A 46 35.13 -26.20 9.71
CA ILE A 46 34.58 -26.94 8.53
C ILE A 46 33.07 -27.21 8.61
N ILE A 47 32.56 -27.85 9.69
CA ILE A 47 31.11 -28.13 9.79
C ILE A 47 30.33 -26.87 10.22
N THR A 48 30.81 -26.16 11.25
CA THR A 48 30.26 -24.86 11.66
C THR A 48 30.39 -23.83 10.55
N ALA A 49 31.51 -23.84 9.81
CA ALA A 49 31.78 -22.88 8.75
C ALA A 49 30.75 -22.92 7.63
N ALA A 50 30.37 -24.10 7.12
CA ALA A 50 29.35 -24.20 6.09
C ALA A 50 27.98 -23.65 6.56
N SER A 51 27.63 -23.87 7.83
CA SER A 51 26.42 -23.33 8.44
C SER A 51 26.50 -21.81 8.64
N SER A 52 27.59 -21.31 9.21
CA SER A 52 27.83 -19.87 9.44
C SER A 52 28.04 -19.08 8.13
N ILE A 53 28.61 -19.69 7.10
CA ILE A 53 28.71 -19.11 5.74
C ILE A 53 27.33 -19.07 5.09
N ARG A 54 26.56 -20.16 5.12
CA ARG A 54 25.18 -20.16 4.60
C ARG A 54 24.29 -19.16 5.35
N THR A 55 24.47 -19.04 6.66
CA THR A 55 23.74 -18.09 7.51
C THR A 55 24.19 -16.65 7.25
N SER A 56 25.48 -16.38 7.15
CA SER A 56 25.98 -15.02 6.86
C SER A 56 25.74 -14.57 5.41
N LEU A 57 25.70 -15.50 4.44
CA LEU A 57 25.19 -15.22 3.10
C LEU A 57 23.69 -14.92 3.14
N SER A 58 22.87 -15.76 3.79
CA SER A 58 21.43 -15.49 3.99
C SER A 58 21.15 -14.15 4.69
N LEU A 59 21.99 -13.75 5.66
CA LEU A 59 21.89 -12.45 6.33
C LEU A 59 22.37 -11.28 5.44
N ARG A 60 23.34 -11.50 4.54
CA ARG A 60 23.71 -10.51 3.51
C ARG A 60 22.58 -10.34 2.51
N ASP A 61 22.07 -11.43 1.94
CA ASP A 61 20.92 -11.45 1.04
C ASP A 61 19.71 -10.71 1.64
N LYS A 62 19.38 -10.96 2.91
CA LYS A 62 18.31 -10.24 3.63
C LYS A 62 18.58 -8.74 3.76
N ARG A 63 19.78 -8.35 4.19
CA ARG A 63 20.16 -6.93 4.34
C ARG A 63 20.15 -6.22 2.99
N GLU A 64 20.61 -6.86 1.93
CA GLU A 64 20.55 -6.33 0.57
C GLU A 64 19.10 -6.11 0.12
N ILE A 65 18.19 -7.07 0.37
CA ILE A 65 16.76 -6.91 0.09
C ILE A 65 16.18 -5.70 0.85
N ILE A 66 16.34 -5.64 2.18
CA ILE A 66 15.84 -4.51 2.99
C ILE A 66 16.42 -3.19 2.46
N GLN A 67 17.72 -3.14 2.16
CA GLN A 67 18.37 -1.94 1.65
C GLN A 67 17.77 -1.46 0.31
N GLN A 68 17.38 -2.36 -0.60
CA GLN A 68 16.67 -1.98 -1.84
C GLN A 68 15.27 -1.40 -1.54
N TYR A 69 14.57 -1.91 -0.52
CA TYR A 69 13.28 -1.39 -0.08
C TYR A 69 13.36 -0.13 0.80
N GLU A 70 14.53 0.18 1.37
CA GLU A 70 14.78 1.42 2.12
C GLU A 70 15.27 2.55 1.20
N GLN A 71 16.20 2.25 0.27
CA GLN A 71 16.75 3.20 -0.71
C GLN A 71 15.63 3.90 -1.47
N ARG A 72 15.38 5.17 -1.14
CA ARG A 72 14.56 6.05 -1.99
C ARG A 72 15.31 6.24 -3.32
N PRO A 73 14.65 6.08 -4.48
CA PRO A 73 15.35 6.22 -5.75
C PRO A 73 15.93 7.64 -5.87
N GLU A 74 17.23 7.75 -6.18
CA GLU A 74 17.99 9.03 -6.23
C GLU A 74 17.35 10.07 -7.17
N LYS A 75 16.54 9.60 -8.12
CA LYS A 75 15.56 10.41 -8.82
C LYS A 75 14.19 9.82 -8.53
N THR A 76 13.34 10.58 -7.86
CA THR A 76 11.94 10.60 -8.28
C THR A 76 11.95 10.86 -9.79
N PRO A 77 11.28 10.02 -10.61
CA PRO A 77 10.99 10.40 -11.99
C PRO A 77 10.23 11.74 -12.01
N ASP A 78 9.94 12.30 -13.19
CA ASP A 78 8.84 13.27 -13.26
C ASP A 78 7.53 12.49 -13.07
N ILE A 79 7.23 12.16 -11.82
CA ILE A 79 6.16 11.25 -11.41
C ILE A 79 4.83 11.78 -11.93
N ALA A 80 4.63 13.09 -11.99
CA ALA A 80 3.44 13.69 -12.59
C ALA A 80 3.37 13.42 -14.11
N SER A 81 4.39 13.80 -14.88
CA SER A 81 4.39 13.69 -16.35
C SER A 81 4.50 12.26 -16.88
N GLU A 82 5.13 11.35 -16.14
CA GLU A 82 5.17 9.93 -16.50
C GLU A 82 3.93 9.19 -16.01
N MET A 83 3.44 9.42 -14.78
CA MET A 83 2.20 8.77 -14.34
C MET A 83 0.99 9.30 -15.10
N GLU A 84 0.92 10.58 -15.51
CA GLU A 84 -0.18 11.07 -16.37
C GLU A 84 -0.24 10.30 -17.70
N LYS A 85 0.91 10.03 -18.33
CA LYS A 85 0.99 9.17 -19.53
C LYS A 85 0.55 7.74 -19.25
N TRP A 86 0.95 7.17 -18.11
CA TRP A 86 0.58 5.79 -17.77
C TRP A 86 -0.90 5.68 -17.39
N TYR A 87 -1.44 6.64 -16.63
CA TYR A 87 -2.87 6.75 -16.31
C TYR A 87 -3.73 6.88 -17.58
N ALA A 88 -3.27 7.62 -18.60
CA ALA A 88 -3.94 7.68 -19.90
C ALA A 88 -3.92 6.35 -20.69
N MET A 89 -3.08 5.38 -20.30
CA MET A 89 -2.96 4.05 -20.90
C MET A 89 -3.53 2.93 -20.01
N THR A 90 -4.07 3.24 -18.83
CA THR A 90 -4.69 2.28 -17.92
C THR A 90 -6.20 2.31 -17.95
N ASP A 91 -6.81 1.17 -17.62
CA ASP A 91 -8.24 1.10 -17.30
C ASP A 91 -8.58 1.84 -16.00
N ARG A 92 -9.88 1.84 -15.64
CA ARG A 92 -10.41 2.43 -14.41
C ARG A 92 -9.81 1.89 -13.10
N TYR A 93 -9.08 0.77 -13.17
CA TYR A 93 -8.44 0.10 -12.05
C TYR A 93 -6.92 0.20 -12.09
N GLY A 94 -6.32 0.95 -13.03
CA GLY A 94 -4.87 1.12 -13.12
C GLY A 94 -4.13 0.00 -13.87
N PHE A 95 -4.84 -0.92 -14.54
CA PHE A 95 -4.21 -1.95 -15.39
C PHE A 95 -4.02 -1.46 -16.82
N LEU A 96 -2.85 -1.74 -17.41
CA LEU A 96 -2.55 -1.32 -18.78
C LEU A 96 -3.50 -1.99 -19.79
N ASN A 97 -3.95 -1.17 -20.75
CA ASN A 97 -5.17 -1.34 -21.54
C ASN A 97 -5.52 -2.76 -22.02
N THR A 98 -6.73 -3.22 -21.70
CA THR A 98 -7.44 -4.30 -22.41
C THR A 98 -8.49 -3.68 -23.32
N GLN A 99 -8.68 -4.22 -24.54
CA GLN A 99 -9.51 -3.62 -25.60
C GLN A 99 -10.97 -3.37 -25.18
N GLN A 100 -11.29 -2.16 -24.72
CA GLN A 100 -12.66 -1.69 -24.48
C GLN A 100 -13.01 -0.58 -25.47
N THR A 101 -14.21 -0.66 -26.05
CA THR A 101 -14.75 0.36 -26.95
C THR A 101 -15.22 1.57 -26.16
N GLU A 102 -15.03 2.76 -26.73
CA GLU A 102 -15.30 4.05 -26.10
C GLU A 102 -16.77 4.17 -25.60
N SER A 103 -17.72 3.62 -26.37
CA SER A 103 -19.14 3.56 -26.03
C SER A 103 -19.45 2.74 -24.76
N ASP A 104 -18.77 1.62 -24.56
CA ASP A 104 -18.99 0.76 -23.40
C ASP A 104 -18.45 1.43 -22.14
N SER A 105 -17.33 2.16 -22.26
CA SER A 105 -16.75 2.92 -21.15
C SER A 105 -17.69 3.98 -20.57
N ILE A 106 -18.44 4.68 -21.44
CA ILE A 106 -19.39 5.73 -21.05
C ILE A 106 -20.57 5.12 -20.29
N LEU A 107 -21.21 4.09 -20.85
CA LEU A 107 -22.35 3.41 -20.22
C LEU A 107 -21.97 2.76 -18.88
N LEU A 108 -20.75 2.23 -18.75
CA LEU A 108 -20.22 1.71 -17.49
C LEU A 108 -20.00 2.83 -16.47
N LYS A 109 -19.51 4.00 -16.89
CA LYS A 109 -19.26 5.17 -16.03
C LYS A 109 -20.56 5.80 -15.52
N GLU A 110 -21.60 5.91 -16.35
CA GLU A 110 -22.93 6.37 -15.92
C GLU A 110 -23.54 5.43 -14.88
N LYS A 111 -23.49 4.11 -15.13
CA LYS A 111 -23.90 3.08 -14.16
C LYS A 111 -23.08 3.13 -12.87
N GLU A 112 -21.81 3.52 -12.93
CA GLU A 112 -20.98 3.69 -11.74
C GLU A 112 -21.50 4.83 -10.86
N ILE A 113 -21.72 6.00 -11.47
CA ILE A 113 -22.22 7.21 -10.80
C ILE A 113 -23.59 6.93 -10.17
N GLU A 114 -24.52 6.35 -10.95
CA GLU A 114 -25.87 6.02 -10.48
C GLU A 114 -25.85 5.00 -9.32
N ARG A 115 -24.85 4.11 -9.26
CA ARG A 115 -24.63 3.26 -8.07
C ARG A 115 -24.06 4.08 -6.91
N ALA A 116 -23.03 4.90 -7.14
CA ALA A 116 -22.33 5.68 -6.11
C ALA A 116 -23.26 6.67 -5.39
N GLU A 117 -24.12 7.39 -6.09
CA GLU A 117 -25.14 8.28 -5.49
C GLU A 117 -26.07 7.52 -4.54
N LYS A 118 -26.50 6.31 -4.95
CA LYS A 118 -27.36 5.46 -4.13
C LYS A 118 -26.63 4.83 -2.93
N TRP A 119 -25.30 4.84 -2.91
CA TRP A 119 -24.47 4.48 -1.74
C TRP A 119 -24.28 5.69 -0.82
N ALA A 120 -24.04 6.87 -1.37
CA ALA A 120 -24.03 8.13 -0.62
C ALA A 120 -25.33 8.33 0.17
N ALA A 121 -26.48 8.14 -0.47
CA ALA A 121 -27.82 8.26 0.12
C ALA A 121 -28.17 7.17 1.18
N MET A 122 -27.27 6.24 1.49
CA MET A 122 -27.40 5.29 2.60
C MET A 122 -26.22 5.31 3.58
N SER A 123 -25.24 6.18 3.34
CA SER A 123 -24.10 6.44 4.22
C SER A 123 -24.45 7.55 5.22
N HIS A 124 -23.87 7.50 6.40
CA HIS A 124 -23.83 8.61 7.34
C HIS A 124 -22.37 8.93 7.64
N ARG A 125 -21.94 10.16 7.35
CA ARG A 125 -20.60 10.66 7.70
C ARG A 125 -20.49 10.78 9.22
N ILE A 126 -19.42 10.25 9.78
CA ILE A 126 -19.03 10.43 11.18
C ILE A 126 -17.53 10.77 11.27
N LEU A 127 -17.09 11.16 12.47
CA LEU A 127 -15.67 11.33 12.78
C LEU A 127 -15.26 10.28 13.83
N ILE A 128 -14.12 9.63 13.60
CA ILE A 128 -13.46 8.72 14.54
C ILE A 128 -12.04 9.26 14.71
N ASP A 129 -11.68 9.65 15.93
CA ASP A 129 -10.36 10.19 16.30
C ASP A 129 -9.81 11.31 15.37
N GLY A 130 -10.73 12.10 14.81
CA GLY A 130 -10.45 13.21 13.89
C GLY A 130 -10.51 12.84 12.41
N GLU A 131 -10.44 11.55 12.06
CA GLU A 131 -10.55 11.05 10.70
C GLU A 131 -12.02 10.90 10.27
N THR A 132 -12.31 11.10 8.97
CA THR A 132 -13.65 10.88 8.41
C THR A 132 -13.88 9.39 8.18
N ALA A 133 -14.99 8.87 8.73
CA ALA A 133 -15.51 7.55 8.42
C ALA A 133 -16.98 7.61 7.98
N TYR A 134 -17.49 6.53 7.39
CA TYR A 134 -18.89 6.41 6.99
C TYR A 134 -19.53 5.16 7.60
N THR A 135 -20.65 5.35 8.29
CA THR A 135 -21.44 4.26 8.85
C THR A 135 -22.70 4.00 8.01
N PHE A 136 -23.18 2.76 8.06
CA PHE A 136 -24.33 2.28 7.30
C PHE A 136 -25.32 1.57 8.22
N SER A 137 -26.61 1.66 7.91
CA SER A 137 -27.63 0.87 8.63
C SER A 137 -27.61 -0.58 8.15
N TYR A 138 -27.20 -1.51 9.02
CA TYR A 138 -27.19 -2.94 8.71
C TYR A 138 -28.59 -3.41 8.29
N SER A 139 -28.72 -3.84 7.04
CA SER A 139 -30.02 -4.07 6.42
C SER A 139 -29.93 -5.03 5.23
N SER A 140 -31.05 -5.65 4.87
CA SER A 140 -31.17 -6.45 3.64
C SER A 140 -30.83 -5.64 2.37
N LYS A 141 -31.09 -4.33 2.39
CA LYS A 141 -30.73 -3.36 1.33
C LYS A 141 -29.21 -3.20 1.21
N LEU A 142 -28.49 -3.00 2.32
CA LEU A 142 -27.02 -2.96 2.36
C LEU A 142 -26.44 -4.28 1.83
N ARG A 143 -26.85 -5.41 2.41
CA ARG A 143 -26.36 -6.75 2.01
C ARG A 143 -26.56 -7.01 0.51
N ARG A 144 -27.74 -6.70 -0.05
CA ARG A 144 -28.03 -6.86 -1.49
C ARG A 144 -27.16 -5.95 -2.37
N ARG A 145 -26.72 -4.80 -1.87
CA ARG A 145 -25.84 -3.87 -2.60
C ARG A 145 -24.39 -4.32 -2.57
N VAL A 146 -23.91 -4.85 -1.44
CA VAL A 146 -22.58 -5.49 -1.35
C VAL A 146 -22.47 -6.63 -2.38
N TYR A 147 -23.44 -7.55 -2.41
CA TYR A 147 -23.45 -8.66 -3.40
C TYR A 147 -23.62 -8.21 -4.87
N LYS A 148 -24.15 -7.01 -5.13
CA LYS A 148 -24.20 -6.42 -6.48
C LYS A 148 -22.90 -5.72 -6.89
N GLY A 149 -21.91 -5.64 -6.00
CA GLY A 149 -20.70 -4.87 -6.16
C GLY A 149 -20.82 -3.47 -5.55
N ILE A 150 -19.84 -3.16 -4.70
CA ILE A 150 -19.60 -1.81 -4.16
C ILE A 150 -18.93 -0.97 -5.27
N PRO A 151 -19.37 0.28 -5.52
CA PRO A 151 -18.70 1.22 -6.43
C PRO A 151 -17.28 1.51 -5.98
N ASP A 152 -16.39 1.83 -6.92
CA ASP A 152 -14.94 1.99 -6.63
C ASP A 152 -14.69 3.01 -5.51
N CYS A 153 -15.30 4.19 -5.63
CA CYS A 153 -15.19 5.29 -4.67
C CYS A 153 -15.77 4.99 -3.28
N TRP A 154 -16.49 3.88 -3.10
CA TRP A 154 -17.05 3.44 -1.83
C TRP A 154 -16.34 2.20 -1.27
N ARG A 155 -15.39 1.57 -1.98
CA ARG A 155 -14.76 0.32 -1.52
C ARG A 155 -14.03 0.48 -0.20
N ARG A 156 -13.13 1.46 -0.10
CA ARG A 156 -12.39 1.81 1.12
C ARG A 156 -13.31 1.85 2.34
N ASP A 157 -14.27 2.77 2.32
CA ASP A 157 -15.08 3.07 3.49
C ASP A 157 -16.08 1.94 3.84
N VAL A 158 -16.60 1.24 2.82
CA VAL A 158 -17.53 0.11 3.04
C VAL A 158 -16.77 -1.14 3.51
N TRP A 159 -15.59 -1.44 2.96
CA TRP A 159 -14.76 -2.54 3.45
C TRP A 159 -14.31 -2.28 4.88
N TYR A 160 -13.80 -1.08 5.16
CA TYR A 160 -13.42 -0.66 6.50
C TYR A 160 -14.57 -0.78 7.51
N TYR A 161 -15.78 -0.30 7.17
CA TYR A 161 -16.98 -0.51 7.97
C TYR A 161 -17.31 -1.99 8.21
N LEU A 162 -17.11 -2.85 7.20
CA LEU A 162 -17.44 -4.28 7.30
C LEU A 162 -16.44 -5.07 8.15
N VAL A 163 -15.13 -4.78 8.05
CA VAL A 163 -14.09 -5.49 8.83
C VAL A 163 -14.05 -5.06 10.29
N THR A 164 -14.49 -3.85 10.62
CA THR A 164 -14.49 -3.29 11.99
C THR A 164 -15.79 -3.56 12.78
N ASP A 165 -16.58 -4.58 12.40
CA ASP A 165 -17.95 -4.86 12.92
C ASP A 165 -18.84 -3.60 12.96
N GLY A 166 -18.87 -2.84 11.86
CA GLY A 166 -19.63 -1.60 11.77
C GLY A 166 -19.02 -0.44 12.56
N LEU A 167 -17.69 -0.31 12.54
CA LEU A 167 -16.89 0.71 13.23
C LEU A 167 -16.85 0.57 14.76
N ARG A 168 -17.05 -0.64 15.28
CA ARG A 168 -16.96 -0.95 16.72
C ARG A 168 -15.51 -1.11 17.18
N SER A 169 -14.68 -1.81 16.41
CA SER A 169 -13.24 -1.95 16.68
C SER A 169 -12.39 -0.81 16.11
N ALA A 170 -12.97 0.13 15.36
CA ALA A 170 -12.28 1.26 14.72
C ALA A 170 -11.48 2.20 15.68
N LYS A 171 -11.65 2.04 17.00
CA LYS A 171 -10.87 2.74 18.03
C LYS A 171 -9.52 2.09 18.32
N GLU A 172 -9.32 0.85 17.85
CA GLU A 172 -8.08 0.08 18.02
C GLU A 172 -7.06 0.45 16.93
N ASP A 173 -7.51 1.07 15.84
CA ASP A 173 -6.70 1.56 14.71
C ASP A 173 -5.49 2.39 15.12
N TYR A 174 -5.60 3.27 16.12
CA TYR A 174 -4.43 4.06 16.58
C TYR A 174 -3.36 3.16 17.23
N ALA A 175 -3.78 2.10 17.94
CA ALA A 175 -2.85 1.11 18.47
C ALA A 175 -2.22 0.29 17.34
N TYR A 176 -3.00 -0.14 16.34
CA TYR A 176 -2.49 -0.84 15.17
C TYR A 176 -1.51 0.00 14.34
N LYS A 177 -1.81 1.27 14.05
CA LYS A 177 -0.90 2.23 13.38
C LYS A 177 0.42 2.38 14.13
N LYS A 178 0.39 2.45 15.47
CA LYS A 178 1.60 2.50 16.30
C LYS A 178 2.39 1.20 16.23
N SER A 179 1.71 0.05 16.38
CA SER A 179 2.34 -1.27 16.31
C SER A 179 2.91 -1.57 14.92
N TYR A 180 2.30 -1.11 13.83
CA TYR A 180 2.83 -1.24 12.46
C TYR A 180 4.27 -0.72 12.34
N GLN A 181 4.52 0.49 12.83
CA GLN A 181 5.85 1.09 12.83
C GLN A 181 6.86 0.29 13.69
N GLU A 182 6.43 -0.25 14.83
CA GLU A 182 7.25 -1.14 15.69
C GLU A 182 7.53 -2.50 15.01
N LEU A 183 6.59 -3.02 14.22
CA LEU A 183 6.70 -4.28 13.47
C LEU A 183 7.62 -4.17 12.25
N LEU A 184 7.68 -2.99 11.61
CA LEU A 184 8.64 -2.70 10.54
C LEU A 184 10.10 -2.62 11.03
N LEU A 185 10.34 -2.43 12.33
CA LEU A 185 11.70 -2.46 12.89
C LEU A 185 12.21 -3.89 13.15
N LYS A 186 11.33 -4.91 13.14
CA LYS A 186 11.71 -6.32 13.34
C LYS A 186 12.14 -6.99 12.02
N GLU A 187 13.21 -7.79 12.05
CA GLU A 187 13.54 -8.68 10.92
C GLU A 187 12.48 -9.79 10.78
N SER A 188 11.93 -9.99 9.58
CA SER A 188 11.00 -11.09 9.30
C SER A 188 11.74 -12.29 8.68
N PRO A 189 11.40 -13.55 9.02
CA PRO A 189 11.93 -14.71 8.33
C PRO A 189 11.46 -14.81 6.86
N HIS A 190 10.38 -14.10 6.49
CA HIS A 190 9.71 -14.23 5.19
C HIS A 190 10.14 -13.21 4.12
N GLU A 191 10.97 -12.23 4.45
CA GLU A 191 11.37 -11.12 3.56
C GLU A 191 11.80 -11.58 2.16
N ARG A 192 12.61 -12.63 2.07
CA ARG A 192 13.07 -13.21 0.80
C ARG A 192 11.94 -13.84 -0.02
N GLN A 193 10.92 -14.39 0.62
CA GLN A 193 9.77 -14.97 -0.08
C GLN A 193 8.80 -13.88 -0.54
N ILE A 194 8.57 -12.87 0.29
CA ILE A 194 7.79 -11.67 -0.04
C ILE A 194 8.42 -10.97 -1.25
N ASP A 195 9.73 -10.77 -1.24
CA ASP A 195 10.46 -10.11 -2.33
C ASP A 195 10.36 -10.85 -3.69
N LEU A 196 10.36 -12.19 -3.68
CA LEU A 196 10.16 -13.01 -4.88
C LEU A 196 8.71 -12.98 -5.39
N ASP A 197 7.75 -12.66 -4.53
CA ASP A 197 6.32 -12.70 -4.83
C ASP A 197 5.77 -11.36 -5.33
N ILE A 198 6.30 -10.24 -4.85
CA ILE A 198 5.95 -8.89 -5.29
C ILE A 198 6.08 -8.67 -6.82
N PRO A 199 7.21 -8.95 -7.48
CA PRO A 199 7.37 -8.70 -8.92
C PRO A 199 6.56 -9.65 -9.80
N ARG A 200 5.84 -10.62 -9.22
CA ARG A 200 4.87 -11.50 -9.91
C ARG A 200 3.40 -11.19 -9.57
N THR A 201 3.13 -10.25 -8.67
CA THR A 201 1.77 -9.79 -8.30
C THR A 201 1.39 -8.51 -9.04
N LEU A 202 0.19 -8.48 -9.63
CA LEU A 202 -0.40 -7.32 -10.33
C LEU A 202 0.57 -6.57 -11.27
N ARG A 203 1.41 -7.30 -12.02
CA ARG A 203 2.53 -6.74 -12.81
C ARG A 203 2.12 -5.65 -13.82
N ASP A 204 0.91 -5.75 -14.36
CA ASP A 204 0.38 -4.84 -15.37
C ASP A 204 -0.34 -3.63 -14.76
N HIS A 205 -0.40 -3.55 -13.43
CA HIS A 205 -0.95 -2.44 -12.66
C HIS A 205 0.12 -1.35 -12.40
N ILE A 206 -0.21 -0.09 -12.69
CA ILE A 206 0.71 1.06 -12.59
C ILE A 206 1.49 1.13 -11.26
N MET A 207 0.80 0.92 -10.13
CA MET A 207 1.39 1.03 -8.78
C MET A 207 2.46 -0.03 -8.48
N PHE A 208 2.37 -1.22 -9.09
CA PHE A 208 3.23 -2.37 -8.77
C PHE A 208 4.23 -2.72 -9.88
N LYS A 209 4.16 -2.04 -11.03
CA LYS A 209 4.99 -2.32 -12.20
C LYS A 209 6.47 -1.92 -12.05
N GLN A 210 6.78 -0.88 -11.27
CA GLN A 210 8.17 -0.48 -11.02
C GLN A 210 8.81 -1.33 -9.91
N ARG A 211 9.91 -2.02 -10.23
CA ARG A 211 10.69 -2.78 -9.25
C ARG A 211 11.24 -1.85 -8.16
N TYR A 212 10.97 -2.17 -6.89
CA TYR A 212 11.25 -1.32 -5.71
C TYR A 212 10.61 0.09 -5.76
N GLY A 213 9.62 0.31 -6.65
CA GLY A 213 8.82 1.54 -6.66
C GLY A 213 7.93 1.66 -5.42
N SER A 214 7.34 2.84 -5.20
CA SER A 214 6.54 3.15 -3.99
C SER A 214 5.48 2.09 -3.67
N GLY A 215 4.70 1.64 -4.65
CA GLY A 215 3.68 0.61 -4.43
C GLY A 215 4.24 -0.79 -4.11
N GLN A 216 5.39 -1.16 -4.69
CA GLN A 216 6.08 -2.39 -4.29
C GLN A 216 6.65 -2.29 -2.86
N ARG A 217 7.13 -1.10 -2.46
CA ARG A 217 7.61 -0.85 -1.10
C ARG A 217 6.48 -0.93 -0.07
N ALA A 218 5.36 -0.28 -0.33
CA ALA A 218 4.16 -0.38 0.52
C ALA A 218 3.69 -1.84 0.67
N LEU A 219 3.65 -2.58 -0.43
CA LEU A 219 3.30 -4.00 -0.44
C LEU A 219 4.29 -4.87 0.35
N PHE A 220 5.59 -4.59 0.27
CA PHE A 220 6.61 -5.25 1.09
C PHE A 220 6.45 -4.92 2.58
N ASN A 221 6.26 -3.64 2.91
CA ASN A 221 6.11 -3.17 4.29
C ASN A 221 4.91 -3.84 4.99
N VAL A 222 3.73 -3.80 4.38
CA VAL A 222 2.51 -4.42 4.96
C VAL A 222 2.69 -5.92 5.16
N LEU A 223 3.20 -6.65 4.17
CA LEU A 223 3.41 -8.10 4.29
C LEU A 223 4.48 -8.45 5.34
N ARG A 224 5.54 -7.65 5.44
CA ARG A 224 6.59 -7.80 6.44
C ARG A 224 6.07 -7.54 7.85
N ALA A 225 5.35 -6.43 8.06
CA ALA A 225 4.72 -6.09 9.34
C ALA A 225 3.68 -7.14 9.77
N PHE A 226 2.81 -7.58 8.85
CA PHE A 226 1.83 -8.65 9.10
C PHE A 226 2.53 -9.96 9.53
N SER A 227 3.59 -10.37 8.83
CA SER A 227 4.33 -11.60 9.17
C SER A 227 5.06 -11.54 10.52
N ASN A 228 5.25 -10.35 11.08
CA ASN A 228 5.80 -10.09 12.42
C ASN A 228 4.72 -9.87 13.49
N TYR A 229 3.46 -9.72 13.09
CA TYR A 229 2.28 -9.54 13.96
C TYR A 229 1.67 -10.90 14.30
N ASP A 230 1.42 -11.72 13.28
CA ASP A 230 0.99 -13.12 13.42
C ASP A 230 2.16 -14.03 13.03
N GLU A 231 3.03 -14.33 14.00
CA GLU A 231 4.20 -15.19 13.80
C GLU A 231 3.83 -16.68 13.62
N GLU A 232 2.59 -17.09 13.92
CA GLU A 232 2.10 -18.47 13.70
C GLU A 232 1.71 -18.69 12.22
N VAL A 233 1.02 -17.72 11.63
CA VAL A 233 0.65 -17.73 10.20
C VAL A 233 1.81 -17.25 9.31
N GLY A 234 2.55 -16.23 9.78
CA GLY A 234 3.65 -15.61 9.04
C GLY A 234 3.21 -15.08 7.66
N TYR A 235 4.02 -15.35 6.64
CA TYR A 235 3.66 -15.09 5.25
C TYR A 235 3.38 -16.39 4.47
N CYS A 236 2.22 -16.44 3.84
CA CYS A 236 1.81 -17.51 2.92
C CYS A 236 1.68 -17.01 1.48
N GLN A 237 2.06 -17.86 0.51
CA GLN A 237 1.97 -17.54 -0.91
C GLN A 237 0.52 -17.19 -1.31
N GLY A 238 0.35 -16.03 -1.94
CA GLY A 238 -0.95 -15.51 -2.41
C GLY A 238 -1.49 -14.35 -1.58
N MET A 239 -0.99 -14.13 -0.35
CA MET A 239 -1.32 -12.95 0.47
C MET A 239 -1.01 -11.64 -0.27
N THR A 240 0.09 -11.61 -1.02
CA THR A 240 0.51 -10.45 -1.83
C THR A 240 -0.58 -9.95 -2.77
N ASN A 241 -1.39 -10.83 -3.37
CA ASN A 241 -2.49 -10.41 -4.24
C ASN A 241 -3.63 -9.74 -3.46
N ILE A 242 -3.90 -10.20 -2.23
CA ILE A 242 -4.94 -9.63 -1.36
C ILE A 242 -4.49 -8.24 -0.90
N VAL A 243 -3.29 -8.14 -0.33
CA VAL A 243 -2.73 -6.87 0.16
C VAL A 243 -2.57 -5.85 -0.98
N ALA A 244 -2.08 -6.27 -2.15
CA ALA A 244 -1.98 -5.38 -3.32
C ALA A 244 -3.37 -4.87 -3.77
N THR A 245 -4.42 -5.70 -3.66
CA THR A 245 -5.79 -5.28 -3.98
C THR A 245 -6.32 -4.26 -2.95
N ILE A 246 -5.93 -4.34 -1.68
CA ILE A 246 -6.34 -3.39 -0.64
C ILE A 246 -5.56 -2.07 -0.79
N LEU A 247 -4.26 -2.13 -1.07
CA LEU A 247 -3.38 -0.97 -1.35
C LEU A 247 -3.84 -0.11 -2.53
N MET A 248 -4.68 -0.64 -3.43
CA MET A 248 -5.32 0.18 -4.49
C MET A 248 -6.37 1.16 -3.95
N TYR A 249 -6.83 1.01 -2.71
CA TYR A 249 -7.91 1.81 -2.11
C TYR A 249 -7.56 2.40 -0.72
N CYS A 250 -6.46 1.96 -0.10
CA CYS A 250 -6.02 2.34 1.25
C CYS A 250 -4.51 2.60 1.27
N ASP A 251 -4.08 3.54 2.11
CA ASP A 251 -2.66 3.73 2.44
C ASP A 251 -2.13 2.59 3.34
N GLU A 252 -0.82 2.34 3.34
CA GLU A 252 -0.22 1.15 3.98
C GLU A 252 -0.46 1.04 5.50
N GLU A 253 -0.60 2.16 6.21
CA GLU A 253 -0.85 2.19 7.66
C GLU A 253 -2.30 1.87 8.06
N VAL A 254 -3.20 1.64 7.08
CA VAL A 254 -4.64 1.41 7.26
C VAL A 254 -5.03 -0.03 6.88
N ILE A 255 -4.05 -0.93 6.70
CA ILE A 255 -4.20 -2.31 6.22
C ILE A 255 -3.75 -3.31 7.28
#